data_AF-A0A1G7LQ81-F1
#
_entry.id   AF-A0A1G7LQ81-F1
#
_cell.length_a   1.000
_cell.length_b   1.000
_cell.length_c   1.000
_cell.angle_alpha   90.00
_cell.angle_beta   90.00
_cell.angle_gamma   90.00
#
_symmetry.space_group_name_H-M   'P 1'
#
loop_
_entity.id
_entity.type
_entity.pdbx_description
1 polymer ?
#
loop_
_entity_poly.entity_id
_entity_poly.type
_entity_poly.pdbx_seq_one_letter_code
_entity_poly.pdbx_strand_id
1 'polypeptide(L)'
;MISRKKFLHLAGLGIVSSLVPNFLLARFVESSSIDNDVPTLLKAARRLRKQGRLNAAKNKYEQVLALDASEIRAYNGIRKILLSKKHKELEVIQLYQQASANIPTNLRIKRRLYSQYTKAALGNKKITGQLNIPGGRILTYVKERYEELLLQNYPNKKNLEKELAKIDKYIALNVDIVDTRKNKELKKYRRENRNAHKQRFNHLTAQETVQELAALKAKEPSNDRLPQIREMSKVNISALRAEKDYNGALDAASIYLETIDKSDPYFIKQFRELSKQLNNIDDLVRFENYNHTQKKTFWSALALFDVYFKQSEVLNSPGSSVMDSLIQEISSRSENPQQNFETITRQVKYLILKGDFTGAKTKLFALCLQKAGTSDAHSIDRVNLIIAKFYSRQGSSNDISRILEIVNNPTRFIENEDELTRHTALLNLNRSNNKPIHLQQLQQNINNL
;
A
#
# COMPACT_ATOMS: atom_id res chain seq x y z
N MET A 1 64.88 -4.09 3.67
CA MET A 1 64.99 -4.31 5.13
C MET A 1 65.06 -2.96 5.85
N ILE A 2 64.07 -2.66 6.69
CA ILE A 2 64.08 -1.44 7.52
C ILE A 2 64.91 -1.73 8.77
N SER A 3 65.92 -0.90 9.06
CA SER A 3 66.80 -1.10 10.23
C SER A 3 66.10 -0.73 11.54
N ARG A 4 66.52 -1.40 12.64
CA ARG A 4 65.96 -1.25 13.99
C ARG A 4 65.94 0.21 14.50
N LYS A 5 66.86 1.06 14.01
CA LYS A 5 66.88 2.51 14.31
C LYS A 5 65.77 3.30 13.59
N LYS A 6 65.34 2.89 12.39
CA LYS A 6 64.18 3.49 11.69
C LYS A 6 62.83 3.04 12.27
N PHE A 7 62.77 1.86 12.89
CA PHE A 7 61.56 1.37 13.58
C PHE A 7 61.28 2.13 14.88
N LEU A 8 62.31 2.47 15.66
CA LEU A 8 62.14 3.21 16.92
C LEU A 8 61.77 4.68 16.73
N HIS A 9 62.23 5.33 15.64
CA HIS A 9 61.77 6.70 15.32
C HIS A 9 60.31 6.74 14.82
N LEU A 10 59.81 5.67 14.20
CA LEU A 10 58.41 5.54 13.80
C LEU A 10 57.47 5.14 14.95
N ALA A 11 58.00 4.53 16.01
CA ALA A 11 57.22 4.15 17.20
C ALA A 11 57.08 5.28 18.24
N GLY A 12 57.90 6.33 18.17
CA GLY A 12 57.94 7.43 19.16
C GLY A 12 56.93 8.58 18.97
N LEU A 13 56.20 8.64 17.85
CA LEU A 13 55.23 9.71 17.55
C LEU A 13 53.76 9.25 17.58
N GLY A 14 53.48 8.10 18.18
CA GLY A 14 52.18 7.42 18.06
C GLY A 14 51.23 7.44 19.25
N ILE A 15 51.57 8.03 20.42
CA ILE A 15 50.82 7.73 21.67
C ILE A 15 50.17 8.93 22.39
N VAL A 16 50.18 10.17 21.86
CA VAL A 16 49.47 11.31 22.54
C VAL A 16 48.48 12.08 21.65
N SER A 17 47.85 11.43 20.66
CA SER A 17 46.81 12.08 19.82
C SER A 17 45.43 11.41 19.85
N SER A 18 45.18 10.47 20.75
CA SER A 18 43.97 9.62 20.75
C SER A 18 42.75 10.18 21.50
N LEU A 19 42.70 11.46 21.90
CA LEU A 19 41.53 12.01 22.62
C LEU A 19 40.83 13.23 22.03
N VAL A 20 41.17 13.69 20.82
CA VAL A 20 40.27 14.57 20.03
C VAL A 20 40.55 14.36 18.53
N PRO A 21 39.57 13.90 17.70
CA PRO A 21 39.77 13.89 16.26
C PRO A 21 39.78 15.32 15.70
N ASN A 22 40.96 15.75 15.28
CA ASN A 22 41.26 17.09 14.77
C ASN A 22 40.82 17.33 13.29
N PHE A 23 39.79 16.64 12.82
CA PHE A 23 39.34 16.72 11.41
C PHE A 23 38.21 17.72 11.15
N LEU A 24 37.90 18.61 12.11
CA LEU A 24 36.95 19.71 11.94
C LEU A 24 37.61 21.08 11.69
N LEU A 25 38.94 21.14 11.53
CA LEU A 25 39.65 22.38 11.23
C LEU A 25 40.49 22.22 9.97
N ALA A 26 39.96 22.70 8.85
CA ALA A 26 40.77 23.04 7.69
C ALA A 26 40.30 24.37 7.08
N ARG A 27 41.26 25.31 7.05
CA ARG A 27 41.30 26.63 6.41
C ARG A 27 40.47 27.74 7.04
N PHE A 28 41.15 28.51 7.89
CA PHE A 28 40.92 29.95 8.02
C PHE A 28 41.00 30.58 6.61
N VAL A 29 39.87 31.11 6.15
CA VAL A 29 39.84 32.15 5.13
C VAL A 29 39.37 33.39 5.87
N GLU A 30 40.29 34.33 6.07
CA GLU A 30 39.92 35.71 6.38
C GLU A 30 39.04 36.22 5.24
N SER A 31 37.80 36.55 5.56
CA SER A 31 36.96 37.35 4.68
C SER A 31 36.23 38.39 5.50
N SER A 32 36.72 39.63 5.37
CA SER A 32 36.02 40.91 5.45
C SER A 32 34.84 41.07 6.41
N SER A 33 35.02 42.04 7.30
CA SER A 33 34.03 42.72 8.13
C SER A 33 32.72 43.05 7.40
N ILE A 34 31.67 42.30 7.74
CA ILE A 34 30.27 42.74 7.69
C ILE A 34 29.65 42.23 8.98
N ASP A 35 29.01 43.11 9.74
CA ASP A 35 28.32 42.80 11.01
C ASP A 35 27.54 41.49 10.95
N ASN A 36 28.10 40.45 11.57
CA ASN A 36 27.58 39.08 11.51
C ASN A 36 26.84 38.75 12.80
N ASP A 37 25.74 39.45 13.06
CA ASP A 37 24.83 39.07 14.13
C ASP A 37 24.19 37.67 13.84
N VAL A 38 24.02 36.87 14.89
CA VAL A 38 23.53 35.47 14.84
C VAL A 38 22.22 35.33 14.03
N PRO A 39 21.20 36.20 14.17
CA PRO A 39 19.97 36.15 13.37
C PRO A 39 20.21 36.30 11.86
N THR A 40 21.12 37.19 11.46
CA THR A 40 21.45 37.46 10.06
C THR A 40 22.11 36.24 9.41
N LEU A 41 23.07 35.63 10.11
CA LEU A 41 23.71 34.39 9.67
C LEU A 41 22.72 33.22 9.59
N LEU A 42 21.80 33.07 10.56
CA LEU A 42 20.76 32.03 10.53
C LEU A 42 19.80 32.20 9.35
N LYS A 43 19.40 33.43 9.02
CA LYS A 43 18.53 33.72 7.88
C LYS A 43 19.24 33.39 6.56
N ALA A 44 20.51 33.76 6.43
CA ALA A 44 21.34 33.44 5.27
C ALA A 44 21.53 31.92 5.11
N ALA A 45 21.89 31.21 6.18
CA ALA A 45 22.05 29.75 6.19
C ALA A 45 20.75 29.02 5.79
N ARG A 46 19.59 29.50 6.28
CA ARG A 46 18.28 28.96 5.90
C ARG A 46 17.97 29.16 4.43
N ARG A 47 18.27 30.34 3.86
CA ARG A 47 18.08 30.65 2.43
C ARG A 47 18.93 29.76 1.56
N LEU A 48 20.23 29.66 1.84
CA LEU A 48 21.17 28.79 1.12
C LEU A 48 20.73 27.33 1.12
N ARG A 49 20.23 26.83 2.27
CA ARG A 49 19.68 25.47 2.37
C ARG A 49 18.45 25.26 1.48
N LYS A 50 17.53 26.23 1.45
CA LYS A 50 16.33 26.16 0.58
C LYS A 50 16.70 26.17 -0.91
N GLN A 51 17.81 26.82 -1.27
CA GLN A 51 18.36 26.86 -2.64
C GLN A 51 19.21 25.62 -3.00
N GLY A 52 19.30 24.61 -2.12
CA GLY A 52 20.11 23.41 -2.37
C GLY A 52 21.62 23.58 -2.21
N ARG A 53 22.10 24.78 -1.84
CA ARG A 53 23.53 25.07 -1.58
C ARG A 53 23.94 24.58 -0.19
N LEU A 54 23.94 23.26 0.00
CA LEU A 54 24.04 22.62 1.31
C LEU A 54 25.37 22.83 2.03
N ASN A 55 26.50 22.81 1.32
CA ASN A 55 27.82 23.01 1.94
C ASN A 55 27.98 24.46 2.43
N ALA A 56 27.61 25.45 1.61
CA ALA A 56 27.62 26.86 2.01
C ALA A 56 26.68 27.14 3.19
N ALA A 57 25.49 26.50 3.21
CA ALA A 57 24.59 26.58 4.35
C ALA A 57 25.19 25.98 5.63
N LYS A 58 25.93 24.87 5.52
CA LYS A 58 26.61 24.24 6.66
C LYS A 58 27.65 25.17 7.26
N ASN A 59 28.53 25.74 6.43
CA ASN A 59 29.56 26.69 6.87
C ASN A 59 28.95 27.88 7.60
N LYS A 60 27.81 28.40 7.12
CA LYS A 60 27.10 29.50 7.80
C LYS A 60 26.49 29.10 9.14
N TYR A 61 25.98 27.88 9.30
CA TYR A 61 25.55 27.39 10.61
C TYR A 61 26.75 27.13 11.56
N GLU A 62 27.90 26.71 11.04
CA GLU A 62 29.13 26.55 11.83
C GLU A 62 29.67 27.91 12.31
N GLN A 63 29.61 28.95 11.47
CA GLN A 63 29.90 30.34 11.86
C GLN A 63 28.98 30.81 13.00
N VAL A 64 27.67 30.47 12.95
CA VAL A 64 26.75 30.77 14.06
C VAL A 64 27.21 30.08 15.34
N LEU A 65 27.60 28.81 15.29
CA LEU A 65 28.04 28.06 16.47
C LEU A 65 29.40 28.52 17.01
N ALA A 66 30.24 29.14 16.16
CA ALA A 66 31.48 29.78 16.59
C ALA A 66 31.23 31.09 17.37
N LEU A 67 30.17 31.83 17.02
CA LEU A 67 29.75 33.05 17.71
C LEU A 67 28.90 32.75 18.96
N ASP A 68 27.98 31.81 18.86
CA ASP A 68 27.11 31.36 19.94
C ASP A 68 26.97 29.83 19.91
N ALA A 69 27.76 29.17 20.75
CA ALA A 69 27.73 27.73 20.92
C ALA A 69 26.40 27.22 21.53
N SER A 70 25.54 28.10 22.03
CA SER A 70 24.23 27.77 22.59
C SER A 70 23.09 27.79 21.57
N GLU A 71 23.33 28.22 20.33
CA GLU A 71 22.28 28.42 19.33
C GLU A 71 21.73 27.09 18.74
N ILE A 72 20.63 26.63 19.32
CA ILE A 72 19.94 25.37 18.97
C ILE A 72 19.48 25.35 17.50
N ARG A 73 19.12 26.50 16.91
CA ARG A 73 18.67 26.60 15.52
C ARG A 73 19.78 26.20 14.55
N ALA A 74 21.05 26.50 14.88
CA ALA A 74 22.20 26.13 14.06
C ALA A 74 22.43 24.62 14.06
N TYR A 75 22.45 23.97 15.23
CA TYR A 75 22.50 22.50 15.34
C TYR A 75 21.37 21.81 14.54
N ASN A 76 20.16 22.37 14.59
CA ASN A 76 19.02 21.85 13.83
C ASN A 76 19.17 22.04 12.32
N GLY A 77 19.79 23.14 11.90
CA GLY A 77 20.13 23.43 10.51
C GLY A 77 21.14 22.43 9.95
N ILE A 78 22.25 22.22 10.65
CA ILE A 78 23.30 21.25 10.29
C ILE A 78 22.72 19.84 10.23
N ARG A 79 21.93 19.42 11.22
CA ARG A 79 21.25 18.11 11.19
C ARG A 79 20.44 17.90 9.92
N LYS A 80 19.65 18.89 9.49
CA LYS A 80 18.82 18.75 8.27
C LYS A 80 19.69 18.55 7.03
N ILE A 81 20.85 19.20 6.98
CA ILE A 81 21.83 19.04 5.91
C ILE A 81 22.45 17.65 5.96
N LEU A 82 22.87 17.18 7.14
CA LEU A 82 23.43 15.83 7.29
C LEU A 82 22.43 14.74 6.87
N LEU A 83 21.17 14.84 7.29
CA LEU A 83 20.13 13.87 6.94
C LEU A 83 19.67 13.91 5.48
N SER A 84 20.02 14.95 4.72
CA SER A 84 19.83 14.94 3.26
C SER A 84 20.88 14.11 2.52
N LYS A 85 21.96 13.70 3.18
CA LYS A 85 23.00 12.81 2.66
C LYS A 85 22.80 11.41 3.23
N LYS A 86 23.04 10.36 2.44
CA LYS A 86 22.99 8.97 2.92
C LYS A 86 24.17 8.69 3.87
N HIS A 87 23.96 7.83 4.86
CA HIS A 87 25.01 7.29 5.76
C HIS A 87 25.70 8.32 6.67
N LYS A 88 25.01 9.41 7.05
CA LYS A 88 25.54 10.47 7.92
C LYS A 88 24.99 10.41 9.35
N GLU A 89 24.44 9.28 9.78
CA GLU A 89 23.79 9.16 11.07
C GLU A 89 24.78 9.29 12.26
N LEU A 90 26.02 8.82 12.10
CA LEU A 90 27.08 8.99 13.12
C LEU A 90 27.42 10.48 13.34
N GLU A 91 27.58 11.24 12.25
CA GLU A 91 27.87 12.68 12.33
C GLU A 91 26.73 13.45 13.02
N VAL A 92 25.48 13.03 12.83
CA VAL A 92 24.33 13.62 13.53
C VAL A 92 24.38 13.32 15.03
N ILE A 93 24.83 12.12 15.42
CA ILE A 93 25.00 11.77 16.83
C ILE A 93 26.12 12.60 17.47
N GLN A 94 27.28 12.69 16.81
CA GLN A 94 28.42 13.49 17.26
C GLN A 94 28.04 14.98 17.42
N LEU A 95 27.30 15.53 16.44
CA LEU A 95 26.78 16.89 16.51
C LEU A 95 25.92 17.11 17.77
N TYR A 96 25.06 16.16 18.12
CA TYR A 96 24.22 16.27 19.32
C TYR A 96 24.95 15.96 20.62
N GLN A 97 26.01 15.14 20.60
CA GLN A 97 26.91 14.98 21.75
C GLN A 97 27.60 16.30 22.06
N GLN A 98 28.15 16.98 21.05
CA GLN A 98 28.75 18.31 21.20
C GLN A 98 27.71 19.33 21.70
N ALA A 99 26.51 19.37 21.09
CA ALA A 99 25.44 20.26 21.52
C ALA A 99 25.02 20.01 22.98
N SER A 100 25.01 18.75 23.42
CA SER A 100 24.67 18.39 24.80
C SER A 100 25.79 18.73 25.80
N ALA A 101 27.04 18.79 25.36
CA ALA A 101 28.16 19.25 26.18
C ALA A 101 28.14 20.78 26.34
N ASN A 102 27.87 21.51 25.25
CA ASN A 102 27.79 22.97 25.24
C ASN A 102 26.55 23.51 25.96
N ILE A 103 25.44 22.74 25.96
CA ILE A 103 24.15 23.17 26.51
C ILE A 103 23.58 22.06 27.42
N PRO A 104 24.22 21.77 28.57
CA PRO A 104 23.95 20.59 29.38
C PRO A 104 22.57 20.58 30.05
N THR A 105 21.94 21.73 30.23
CA THR A 105 20.59 21.83 30.83
C THR A 105 19.46 21.73 29.82
N ASN A 106 19.76 21.71 28.51
CA ASN A 106 18.72 21.74 27.47
C ASN A 106 18.06 20.38 27.23
N LEU A 107 16.82 20.22 27.71
CA LEU A 107 16.01 19.01 27.53
C LEU A 107 15.84 18.61 26.06
N ARG A 108 15.61 19.58 25.18
CA ARG A 108 15.29 19.31 23.77
C ARG A 108 16.48 18.68 23.04
N ILE A 109 17.70 19.09 23.39
CA ILE A 109 18.93 18.53 22.83
C ILE A 109 19.17 17.12 23.36
N LYS A 110 19.10 16.91 24.68
CA LYS A 110 19.23 15.58 25.30
C LYS A 110 18.23 14.58 24.70
N ARG A 111 16.95 14.94 24.61
CA ARG A 111 15.91 14.09 23.99
C ARG A 111 16.23 13.73 22.54
N ARG A 112 16.76 14.68 21.75
CA ARG A 112 17.11 14.45 20.34
C ARG A 112 18.32 13.53 20.20
N LEU A 113 19.31 13.67 21.09
CA LEU A 113 20.46 12.77 21.17
C LEU A 113 20.00 11.34 21.46
N TYR A 114 19.19 11.15 22.52
CA TYR A 114 18.68 9.84 22.91
C TYR A 114 17.77 9.21 21.84
N SER A 115 16.98 10.04 21.15
CA SER A 115 16.24 9.60 19.96
C SER A 115 17.16 9.13 18.83
N GLN A 116 18.33 9.76 18.61
CA GLN A 116 19.30 9.26 17.63
C GLN A 116 19.95 7.94 18.10
N TYR A 117 20.28 7.79 19.38
CA TYR A 117 20.77 6.52 19.91
C TYR A 117 19.75 5.39 19.74
N THR A 118 18.47 5.65 20.01
CA THR A 118 17.41 4.68 19.75
C THR A 118 17.36 4.29 18.27
N LYS A 119 17.46 5.25 17.35
CA LYS A 119 17.49 4.96 15.90
C LYS A 119 18.73 4.17 15.48
N ALA A 120 19.88 4.46 16.08
CA ALA A 120 21.10 3.70 15.83
C ALA A 120 20.95 2.25 16.30
N ALA A 121 20.42 2.04 17.51
CA ALA A 121 20.16 0.72 18.08
C ALA A 121 19.19 -0.12 17.22
N LEU A 122 18.17 0.51 16.64
CA LEU A 122 17.18 -0.15 15.78
C LEU A 122 17.62 -0.29 14.31
N GLY A 123 18.71 0.39 13.94
CA GLY A 123 19.12 0.60 12.56
C GLY A 123 20.46 -0.05 12.26
N ASN A 124 21.44 0.78 11.93
CA ASN A 124 22.74 0.32 11.44
C ASN A 124 23.65 -0.15 12.58
N LYS A 125 23.80 -1.47 12.75
CA LYS A 125 24.69 -2.11 13.74
C LYS A 125 26.17 -1.70 13.62
N LYS A 126 26.62 -1.18 12.47
CA LYS A 126 28.00 -0.66 12.35
C LYS A 126 28.20 0.61 13.18
N ILE A 127 27.17 1.46 13.23
CA ILE A 127 27.21 2.71 14.00
C ILE A 127 27.19 2.39 15.48
N THR A 128 26.39 1.40 15.90
CA THR A 128 26.31 1.02 17.32
C THR A 128 27.65 0.59 17.88
N GLY A 129 28.48 -0.11 17.11
CA GLY A 129 29.83 -0.49 17.54
C GLY A 129 30.83 0.67 17.66
N GLN A 130 30.54 1.83 17.07
CA GLN A 130 31.37 3.04 17.16
C GLN A 130 30.96 3.96 18.30
N LEU A 131 29.77 3.74 18.86
CA LEU A 131 29.27 4.46 20.02
C LEU A 131 29.80 3.71 21.25
N ASN A 132 30.91 4.17 21.82
CA ASN A 132 31.52 3.61 23.05
C ASN A 132 30.58 3.76 24.27
N ILE A 133 29.47 3.01 24.28
CA ILE A 133 28.39 3.14 25.26
C ILE A 133 28.68 2.21 26.46
N PRO A 134 28.67 2.73 27.70
CA PRO A 134 28.84 1.94 28.91
C PRO A 134 27.83 0.78 28.98
N GLY A 135 28.29 -0.42 29.34
CA GLY A 135 27.43 -1.61 29.47
C GLY A 135 27.01 -2.27 28.14
N GLY A 136 27.45 -1.75 26.99
CA GLY A 136 27.33 -2.40 25.67
C GLY A 136 25.93 -2.43 25.05
N ARG A 137 24.86 -2.25 25.83
CA ARG A 137 23.48 -2.25 25.35
C ARG A 137 22.89 -0.83 25.26
N ILE A 138 22.77 -0.34 24.03
CA ILE A 138 22.35 1.04 23.75
C ILE A 138 20.96 1.36 24.27
N LEU A 139 19.98 0.45 24.15
CA LEU A 139 18.63 0.75 24.62
C LEU A 139 18.56 0.86 26.14
N THR A 140 19.33 0.05 26.89
CA THR A 140 19.43 0.17 28.36
C THR A 140 20.05 1.50 28.75
N TYR A 141 21.17 1.88 28.10
CA TYR A 141 21.77 3.18 28.33
C TYR A 141 20.79 4.33 28.06
N VAL A 142 20.04 4.26 26.95
CA VAL A 142 19.04 5.27 26.62
C VAL A 142 17.91 5.30 27.65
N LYS A 143 17.46 4.15 28.15
CA LYS A 143 16.44 4.03 29.20
C LYS A 143 16.87 4.79 30.47
N GLU A 144 18.05 4.47 31.00
CA GLU A 144 18.61 5.12 32.20
C GLU A 144 18.64 6.65 32.05
N ARG A 145 19.08 7.14 30.88
CA ARG A 145 19.10 8.58 30.60
C ARG A 145 17.71 9.23 30.54
N TYR A 146 16.69 8.52 30.08
CA TYR A 146 15.31 9.02 30.13
C TYR A 146 14.74 9.01 31.56
N GLU A 147 15.09 8.02 32.37
CA GLU A 147 14.72 7.95 33.79
C GLU A 147 15.38 9.10 34.58
N GLU A 148 16.67 9.38 34.37
CA GLU A 148 17.37 10.54 34.93
C GLU A 148 16.67 11.87 34.56
N LEU A 149 16.25 12.02 33.29
CA LEU A 149 15.54 13.22 32.83
C LEU A 149 14.18 13.42 33.53
N LEU A 150 13.46 12.34 33.81
CA LEU A 150 12.17 12.37 34.50
C LEU A 150 12.35 12.71 35.99
N LEU A 151 13.35 12.13 36.65
CA LEU A 151 13.63 12.32 38.07
C LEU A 151 14.16 13.73 38.40
N GLN A 152 15.05 14.28 37.57
CA GLN A 152 15.81 15.49 37.95
C GLN A 152 15.23 16.81 37.44
N ASN A 153 14.42 16.82 36.37
CA ASN A 153 14.16 18.07 35.65
C ASN A 153 12.69 18.33 35.28
N TYR A 154 11.83 17.31 35.12
CA TYR A 154 10.43 17.49 34.66
C TYR A 154 9.51 16.32 35.04
N PRO A 155 9.05 16.22 36.30
CA PRO A 155 8.05 15.22 36.67
C PRO A 155 6.75 15.42 35.86
N ASN A 156 6.02 14.33 35.57
CA ASN A 156 4.69 14.29 34.92
C ASN A 156 4.61 14.67 33.42
N LYS A 157 5.71 14.57 32.67
CA LYS A 157 5.67 14.74 31.20
C LYS A 157 5.24 13.45 30.49
N LYS A 158 3.93 13.32 30.23
CA LYS A 158 3.29 12.22 29.46
C LYS A 158 4.01 11.83 28.16
N ASN A 159 4.64 12.78 27.46
CA ASN A 159 5.38 12.49 26.24
C ASN A 159 6.67 11.70 26.48
N LEU A 160 7.39 12.00 27.56
CA LEU A 160 8.62 11.29 27.94
C LEU A 160 8.28 9.90 28.49
N GLU A 161 7.21 9.79 29.28
CA GLU A 161 6.69 8.50 29.75
C GLU A 161 6.32 7.57 28.58
N LYS A 162 5.67 8.10 27.53
CA LYS A 162 5.38 7.33 26.30
C LYS A 162 6.65 6.89 25.55
N GLU A 163 7.67 7.75 25.50
CA GLU A 163 8.96 7.40 24.88
C GLU A 163 9.68 6.31 25.69
N LEU A 164 9.68 6.42 27.02
CA LEU A 164 10.26 5.43 27.93
C LEU A 164 9.55 4.07 27.83
N ALA A 165 8.21 4.05 27.91
CA ALA A 165 7.44 2.81 27.76
C ALA A 165 7.70 2.10 26.42
N LYS A 166 7.93 2.87 25.35
CA LYS A 166 8.33 2.31 24.05
C LYS A 166 9.73 1.70 24.10
N ILE A 167 10.68 2.36 24.76
CA ILE A 167 12.04 1.84 24.94
C ILE A 167 12.00 0.55 25.77
N ASP A 168 11.27 0.52 26.89
CA ASP A 168 11.09 -0.68 27.72
C ASP A 168 10.53 -1.84 26.91
N LYS A 169 9.50 -1.58 26.10
CA LYS A 169 8.94 -2.63 25.23
C LYS A 169 9.98 -3.15 24.23
N TYR A 170 10.81 -2.29 23.67
CA TYR A 170 11.86 -2.71 22.73
C TYR A 170 13.02 -3.43 23.41
N ILE A 171 13.32 -3.08 24.66
CA ILE A 171 14.27 -3.82 25.51
C ILE A 171 13.75 -5.23 25.77
N ALA A 172 12.49 -5.36 26.22
CA ALA A 172 11.85 -6.65 26.48
C ALA A 172 11.77 -7.54 25.24
N LEU A 173 11.60 -6.94 24.06
CA LEU A 173 11.57 -7.64 22.77
C LEU A 173 12.98 -7.87 22.17
N ASN A 174 14.06 -7.52 22.87
CA ASN A 174 15.45 -7.68 22.41
C ASN A 174 15.72 -7.15 21.00
N VAL A 175 15.16 -5.99 20.67
CA VAL A 175 15.19 -5.43 19.30
C VAL A 175 16.60 -5.01 18.87
N ASP A 176 17.43 -4.59 19.82
CA ASP A 176 18.81 -4.14 19.63
C ASP A 176 19.83 -5.28 19.60
N ILE A 177 19.51 -6.41 20.23
CA ILE A 177 20.40 -7.58 20.32
C ILE A 177 20.15 -8.54 19.15
N VAL A 178 18.90 -9.01 19.02
CA VAL A 178 18.54 -10.06 18.07
C VAL A 178 18.30 -9.45 16.69
N ASP A 179 18.84 -10.07 15.64
CA ASP A 179 18.54 -9.68 14.26
C ASP A 179 17.02 -9.68 14.01
N THR A 180 16.50 -8.56 13.51
CA THR A 180 15.09 -8.37 13.14
C THR A 180 14.52 -9.51 12.26
N ARG A 181 15.34 -10.15 11.43
CA ARG A 181 14.93 -11.28 10.58
C ARG A 181 14.70 -12.57 11.38
N LYS A 182 15.38 -12.73 12.52
CA LYS A 182 15.31 -13.91 13.40
C LYS A 182 14.45 -13.69 14.65
N ASN A 183 14.19 -12.44 15.02
CA ASN A 183 13.43 -12.07 16.22
C ASN A 183 11.93 -12.41 16.08
N LYS A 184 11.53 -13.58 16.60
CA LYS A 184 10.13 -14.08 16.55
C LYS A 184 9.19 -13.19 17.37
N GLU A 185 9.60 -12.76 18.56
CA GLU A 185 8.79 -11.92 19.46
C GLU A 185 8.49 -10.55 18.85
N LEU A 186 9.47 -9.89 18.24
CA LEU A 186 9.26 -8.63 17.54
C LEU A 186 8.31 -8.79 16.35
N LYS A 187 8.41 -9.89 15.59
CA LYS A 187 7.48 -10.19 14.49
C LYS A 187 6.06 -10.41 15.01
N LYS A 188 5.90 -11.16 16.10
CA LYS A 188 4.62 -11.41 16.77
C LYS A 188 3.99 -10.08 17.23
N TYR A 189 4.73 -9.27 17.97
CA TYR A 189 4.29 -7.93 18.41
C TYR A 189 3.87 -7.02 17.25
N ARG A 190 4.66 -6.97 16.17
CA ARG A 190 4.31 -6.16 14.98
C ARG A 190 3.04 -6.65 14.29
N ARG A 191 2.83 -7.97 14.24
CA ARG A 191 1.61 -8.58 13.69
C ARG A 191 0.40 -8.24 14.56
N GLU A 192 0.53 -8.39 15.88
CA GLU A 192 -0.53 -8.03 16.84
C GLU A 192 -0.91 -6.55 16.74
N ASN A 193 0.06 -5.64 16.72
CA ASN A 193 -0.22 -4.22 16.54
C ASN A 193 -0.89 -3.90 15.19
N ARG A 194 -0.49 -4.58 14.12
CA ARG A 194 -1.14 -4.43 12.80
C ARG A 194 -2.59 -4.91 12.86
N ASN A 195 -2.85 -6.02 13.53
CA ASN A 195 -4.19 -6.57 13.69
C ASN A 195 -5.06 -5.65 14.56
N ALA A 196 -4.53 -5.20 15.71
CA ALA A 196 -5.21 -4.24 16.58
C ALA A 196 -5.54 -2.94 15.83
N HIS A 197 -4.62 -2.42 15.03
CA HIS A 197 -4.88 -1.22 14.22
C HIS A 197 -5.97 -1.47 13.15
N LYS A 198 -5.97 -2.65 12.50
CA LYS A 198 -7.04 -3.01 11.54
C LYS A 198 -8.40 -3.15 12.22
N GLN A 199 -8.43 -3.66 13.45
CA GLN A 199 -9.65 -3.95 14.21
C GLN A 199 -10.10 -2.79 15.10
N ARG A 200 -9.38 -1.66 15.09
CA ARG A 200 -9.61 -0.57 16.05
C ARG A 200 -10.99 0.07 15.98
N PHE A 201 -11.72 -0.16 14.88
CA PHE A 201 -13.08 0.36 14.69
C PHE A 201 -14.15 -0.74 14.69
N ASN A 202 -13.79 -1.99 14.95
CA ASN A 202 -14.74 -3.11 14.91
C ASN A 202 -15.84 -3.01 15.98
N HIS A 203 -15.63 -2.20 17.02
CA HIS A 203 -16.61 -1.97 18.07
C HIS A 203 -17.62 -0.88 17.71
N LEU A 204 -17.37 -0.10 16.65
CA LEU A 204 -18.24 1.00 16.27
C LEU A 204 -19.45 0.48 15.48
N THR A 205 -20.63 0.95 15.86
CA THR A 205 -21.90 0.78 15.14
C THR A 205 -21.99 1.72 13.94
N ALA A 206 -22.92 1.46 13.02
CA ALA A 206 -23.17 2.34 11.89
C ALA A 206 -23.53 3.76 12.37
N GLN A 207 -24.36 3.89 13.41
CA GLN A 207 -24.75 5.19 13.96
C GLN A 207 -23.54 5.98 14.50
N GLU A 208 -22.66 5.34 15.28
CA GLU A 208 -21.46 5.98 15.82
C GLU A 208 -20.51 6.43 14.69
N THR A 209 -20.35 5.60 13.65
CA THR A 209 -19.51 5.98 12.50
C THR A 209 -20.06 7.18 11.72
N VAL A 210 -21.39 7.34 11.64
CA VAL A 210 -22.03 8.53 11.05
C VAL A 210 -21.73 9.78 11.89
N GLN A 211 -21.81 9.68 13.21
CA GLN A 211 -21.50 10.80 14.12
C GLN A 211 -20.03 11.22 14.01
N GLU A 212 -19.10 10.26 13.99
CA GLU A 212 -17.67 10.52 13.79
C GLU A 212 -17.39 11.15 12.42
N LEU A 213 -18.06 10.69 11.35
CA LEU A 213 -17.97 11.32 10.03
C LEU A 213 -18.48 12.76 10.03
N ALA A 214 -19.61 13.03 10.69
CA ALA A 214 -20.14 14.37 10.83
C ALA A 214 -19.16 15.28 11.59
N ALA A 215 -18.59 14.80 12.69
CA ALA A 215 -17.59 15.53 13.46
C ALA A 215 -16.29 15.80 12.68
N LEU A 216 -15.87 14.88 11.80
CA LEU A 216 -14.75 15.09 10.90
C LEU A 216 -15.06 16.14 9.82
N LYS A 217 -16.26 16.09 9.23
CA LYS A 217 -16.69 17.01 8.16
C LYS A 217 -17.03 18.43 8.66
N ALA A 218 -17.46 18.58 9.91
CA ALA A 218 -17.79 19.88 10.51
C ALA A 218 -16.57 20.79 10.74
N LYS A 219 -15.36 20.22 10.74
CA LYS A 219 -14.11 20.98 10.93
C LYS A 219 -13.65 21.58 9.60
N GLU A 220 -12.87 22.66 9.66
CA GLU A 220 -12.38 23.35 8.46
C GLU A 220 -11.75 22.39 7.43
N PRO A 221 -12.03 22.58 6.12
CA PRO A 221 -11.47 21.76 5.06
C PRO A 221 -9.94 21.71 5.12
N SER A 222 -9.38 20.50 5.11
CA SER A 222 -7.92 20.29 5.15
C SER A 222 -7.55 19.02 4.38
N ASN A 223 -6.53 19.13 3.54
CA ASN A 223 -6.00 17.99 2.77
C ASN A 223 -5.50 16.85 3.68
N ASP A 224 -5.02 17.18 4.88
CA ASP A 224 -4.55 16.19 5.86
C ASP A 224 -5.72 15.38 6.48
N ARG A 225 -6.95 15.90 6.38
CA ARG A 225 -8.17 15.27 6.93
C ARG A 225 -8.84 14.33 5.93
N LEU A 226 -8.63 14.52 4.62
CA LEU A 226 -9.24 13.69 3.57
C LEU A 226 -8.98 12.18 3.77
N PRO A 227 -7.75 11.71 4.13
CA PRO A 227 -7.52 10.29 4.40
C PRO A 227 -8.31 9.76 5.61
N GLN A 228 -8.55 10.60 6.61
CA GLN A 228 -9.32 10.22 7.81
C GLN A 228 -10.81 10.10 7.48
N ILE A 229 -11.36 11.07 6.73
CA ILE A 229 -12.75 11.01 6.24
C ILE A 229 -12.91 9.76 5.38
N ARG A 230 -12.00 9.54 4.44
CA ARG A 230 -11.98 8.34 3.59
C ARG A 230 -12.00 7.07 4.42
N GLU A 231 -11.11 6.93 5.39
CA GLU A 231 -11.05 5.73 6.21
C GLU A 231 -12.34 5.52 7.01
N MET A 232 -12.86 6.57 7.64
CA MET A 232 -14.09 6.46 8.42
C MET A 232 -15.30 6.15 7.52
N SER A 233 -15.36 6.65 6.28
CA SER A 233 -16.40 6.29 5.32
C SER A 233 -16.35 4.80 4.93
N LYS A 234 -15.15 4.18 4.87
CA LYS A 234 -15.03 2.73 4.68
C LYS A 234 -15.53 1.95 5.88
N VAL A 235 -15.20 2.42 7.08
CA VAL A 235 -15.66 1.80 8.33
C VAL A 235 -17.19 1.87 8.41
N ASN A 236 -17.78 3.01 8.07
CA ASN A 236 -19.23 3.18 8.05
C ASN A 236 -19.93 2.20 7.10
N ILE A 237 -19.47 2.08 5.84
CA ILE A 237 -20.01 1.07 4.90
C ILE A 237 -19.87 -0.35 5.46
N SER A 238 -18.72 -0.66 6.09
CA SER A 238 -18.51 -1.97 6.69
C SER A 238 -19.45 -2.23 7.87
N ALA A 239 -19.72 -1.24 8.70
CA ALA A 239 -20.64 -1.33 9.84
C ALA A 239 -22.09 -1.52 9.35
N LEU A 240 -22.54 -0.70 8.39
CA LEU A 240 -23.87 -0.82 7.76
C LEU A 240 -24.08 -2.22 7.17
N ARG A 241 -23.09 -2.76 6.45
CA ARG A 241 -23.15 -4.14 5.92
C ARG A 241 -23.19 -5.20 7.02
N ALA A 242 -22.47 -5.00 8.14
CA ALA A 242 -22.50 -5.93 9.27
C ALA A 242 -23.86 -5.95 9.96
N GLU A 243 -24.53 -4.79 10.01
CA GLU A 243 -25.90 -4.61 10.52
C GLU A 243 -26.98 -5.02 9.50
N LYS A 244 -26.57 -5.47 8.31
CA LYS A 244 -27.43 -5.85 7.17
C LYS A 244 -28.24 -4.69 6.57
N ASP A 245 -27.88 -3.45 6.87
CA ASP A 245 -28.41 -2.26 6.18
C ASP A 245 -27.66 -2.03 4.86
N TYR A 246 -28.04 -2.80 3.84
CA TYR A 246 -27.41 -2.71 2.52
C TYR A 246 -27.82 -1.44 1.75
N ASN A 247 -29.03 -0.92 1.97
CA ASN A 247 -29.50 0.32 1.33
C ASN A 247 -28.70 1.51 1.88
N GLY A 248 -28.58 1.64 3.21
CA GLY A 248 -27.74 2.66 3.82
C GLY A 248 -26.28 2.55 3.39
N ALA A 249 -25.75 1.33 3.23
CA ALA A 249 -24.40 1.13 2.70
C ALA A 249 -24.24 1.61 1.24
N LEU A 250 -25.26 1.41 0.39
CA LEU A 250 -25.28 1.87 -0.98
C LEU A 250 -25.32 3.41 -1.03
N ASP A 251 -26.19 4.02 -0.24
CA ASP A 251 -26.34 5.47 -0.15
C ASP A 251 -25.03 6.11 0.36
N ALA A 252 -24.41 5.53 1.39
CA ALA A 252 -23.12 5.99 1.90
C ALA A 252 -22.02 5.93 0.84
N ALA A 253 -22.00 4.88 0.01
CA ALA A 253 -21.07 4.76 -1.11
C ALA A 253 -21.35 5.81 -2.20
N SER A 254 -22.62 6.05 -2.54
CA SER A 254 -23.02 7.07 -3.53
C SER A 254 -22.63 8.47 -3.08
N ILE A 255 -22.99 8.84 -1.83
CA ILE A 255 -22.67 10.14 -1.24
C ILE A 255 -21.16 10.38 -1.24
N TYR A 256 -20.34 9.38 -0.91
CA TYR A 256 -18.89 9.52 -0.95
C TYR A 256 -18.39 9.83 -2.37
N LEU A 257 -18.86 9.07 -3.36
CA LEU A 257 -18.46 9.27 -4.76
C LEU A 257 -18.90 10.64 -5.28
N GLU A 258 -20.09 11.10 -4.93
CA GLU A 258 -20.63 12.37 -5.40
C GLU A 258 -19.93 13.59 -4.75
N THR A 259 -19.63 13.50 -3.45
CA THR A 259 -19.21 14.67 -2.65
C THR A 259 -17.71 14.75 -2.37
N ILE A 260 -16.98 13.63 -2.41
CA ILE A 260 -15.56 13.59 -2.00
C ILE A 260 -14.66 13.23 -3.17
N ASP A 261 -14.81 12.03 -3.73
CA ASP A 261 -13.95 11.54 -4.81
C ASP A 261 -14.70 10.56 -5.71
N LYS A 262 -15.12 11.07 -6.88
CA LYS A 262 -15.82 10.31 -7.94
C LYS A 262 -15.01 9.14 -8.49
N SER A 263 -13.69 9.13 -8.26
CA SER A 263 -12.76 8.16 -8.85
C SER A 263 -12.24 7.11 -7.87
N ASP A 264 -12.68 7.14 -6.60
CA ASP A 264 -12.12 6.24 -5.58
C ASP A 264 -12.42 4.76 -5.87
N PRO A 265 -11.40 3.91 -6.11
CA PRO A 265 -11.63 2.52 -6.52
C PRO A 265 -12.39 1.67 -5.51
N TYR A 266 -12.26 1.96 -4.21
CA TYR A 266 -12.95 1.20 -3.17
C TYR A 266 -14.45 1.50 -3.19
N PHE A 267 -14.83 2.77 -3.24
CA PHE A 267 -16.24 3.17 -3.21
C PHE A 267 -16.95 2.84 -4.52
N ILE A 268 -16.27 2.96 -5.67
CA ILE A 268 -16.79 2.46 -6.95
C ILE A 268 -17.09 0.96 -6.87
N LYS A 269 -16.18 0.18 -6.29
CA LYS A 269 -16.39 -1.26 -6.09
C LYS A 269 -17.58 -1.53 -5.16
N GLN A 270 -17.68 -0.83 -4.03
CA GLN A 270 -18.79 -1.01 -3.09
C GLN A 270 -20.14 -0.64 -3.72
N PHE A 271 -20.21 0.50 -4.42
CA PHE A 271 -21.40 0.91 -5.15
C PHE A 271 -21.85 -0.18 -6.14
N ARG A 272 -20.94 -0.64 -7.02
CA ARG A 272 -21.23 -1.71 -8.00
C ARG A 272 -21.72 -3.01 -7.35
N GLU A 273 -21.10 -3.45 -6.26
CA GLU A 273 -21.48 -4.68 -5.57
C GLU A 273 -22.85 -4.55 -4.91
N LEU A 274 -23.10 -3.44 -4.21
CA LEU A 274 -24.34 -3.18 -3.48
C LEU A 274 -25.52 -2.94 -4.45
N SER A 275 -25.33 -2.18 -5.53
CA SER A 275 -26.36 -2.00 -6.55
C SER A 275 -26.78 -3.33 -7.18
N LYS A 276 -25.82 -4.23 -7.46
CA LYS A 276 -26.13 -5.58 -7.97
C LYS A 276 -26.86 -6.43 -6.93
N GLN A 277 -26.44 -6.38 -5.66
CA GLN A 277 -27.05 -7.14 -4.58
C GLN A 277 -28.50 -6.71 -4.32
N LEU A 278 -28.77 -5.40 -4.38
CA LEU A 278 -30.09 -4.80 -4.16
C LEU A 278 -30.96 -4.76 -5.42
N ASN A 279 -30.47 -5.29 -6.54
CA ASN A 279 -31.10 -5.19 -7.85
C ASN A 279 -31.43 -3.75 -8.29
N ASN A 280 -30.67 -2.76 -7.80
CA ASN A 280 -30.78 -1.37 -8.21
C ASN A 280 -29.98 -1.15 -9.51
N ILE A 281 -30.48 -1.74 -10.59
CA ILE A 281 -29.79 -1.79 -11.88
C ILE A 281 -29.82 -0.43 -12.59
N ASP A 282 -30.90 0.34 -12.46
CA ASP A 282 -31.03 1.63 -13.15
C ASP A 282 -30.00 2.66 -12.65
N ASP A 283 -29.75 2.73 -11.35
CA ASP A 283 -28.73 3.60 -10.78
C ASP A 283 -27.33 3.17 -11.23
N LEU A 284 -27.11 1.85 -11.33
CA LEU A 284 -25.86 1.30 -11.83
C LEU A 284 -25.65 1.60 -13.32
N VAL A 285 -26.72 1.58 -14.14
CA VAL A 285 -26.68 2.00 -15.55
C VAL A 285 -26.31 3.47 -15.65
N ARG A 286 -26.94 4.36 -14.85
CA ARG A 286 -26.61 5.79 -14.86
C ARG A 286 -25.15 6.03 -14.45
N PHE A 287 -24.69 5.33 -13.42
CA PHE A 287 -23.31 5.41 -12.95
C PHE A 287 -22.29 4.96 -14.01
N GLU A 288 -22.50 3.78 -14.64
CA GLU A 288 -21.56 3.30 -15.65
C GLU A 288 -21.61 4.12 -16.95
N ASN A 289 -22.76 4.68 -17.32
CA ASN A 289 -22.86 5.60 -18.46
C ASN A 289 -21.99 6.84 -18.24
N TYR A 290 -22.09 7.45 -17.05
CA TYR A 290 -21.24 8.57 -16.68
C TYR A 290 -19.75 8.15 -16.70
N ASN A 291 -19.41 7.04 -16.04
CA ASN A 291 -18.04 6.53 -15.99
C ASN A 291 -17.45 6.25 -17.38
N HIS A 292 -18.24 5.68 -18.29
CA HIS A 292 -17.82 5.43 -19.67
C HIS A 292 -17.66 6.71 -20.48
N THR A 293 -18.58 7.67 -20.32
CA THR A 293 -18.48 9.00 -20.96
C THR A 293 -17.19 9.73 -20.57
N GLN A 294 -16.77 9.59 -19.31
CA GLN A 294 -15.52 10.20 -18.82
C GLN A 294 -14.27 9.45 -19.29
N LYS A 295 -14.27 8.10 -19.25
CA LYS A 295 -13.05 7.30 -19.48
C LYS A 295 -12.84 6.91 -20.94
N LYS A 296 -13.90 6.54 -21.65
CA LYS A 296 -13.87 6.07 -23.05
C LYS A 296 -12.81 4.97 -23.31
N THR A 297 -12.66 4.06 -22.34
CA THR A 297 -11.72 2.93 -22.39
C THR A 297 -12.44 1.61 -22.64
N PHE A 298 -11.71 0.59 -23.13
CA PHE A 298 -12.19 -0.79 -23.25
C PHE A 298 -12.91 -1.28 -21.99
N TRP A 299 -12.29 -1.12 -20.81
CA TRP A 299 -12.86 -1.60 -19.54
C TRP A 299 -14.11 -0.84 -19.12
N SER A 300 -14.22 0.45 -19.47
CA SER A 300 -15.43 1.22 -19.20
C SER A 300 -16.59 0.83 -20.11
N ALA A 301 -16.32 0.54 -21.39
CA ALA A 301 -17.33 0.02 -22.32
C ALA A 301 -17.80 -1.38 -21.90
N LEU A 302 -16.87 -2.26 -21.52
CA LEU A 302 -17.16 -3.60 -21.03
C LEU A 302 -18.01 -3.57 -19.74
N ALA A 303 -17.67 -2.68 -18.79
CA ALA A 303 -18.43 -2.53 -17.56
C ALA A 303 -19.87 -2.05 -17.84
N LEU A 304 -20.04 -1.06 -18.73
CA LEU A 304 -21.37 -0.58 -19.14
C LEU A 304 -22.18 -1.68 -19.85
N PHE A 305 -21.54 -2.43 -20.75
CA PHE A 305 -22.16 -3.59 -21.39
C PHE A 305 -22.64 -4.62 -20.36
N ASP A 306 -21.80 -5.00 -19.39
CA ASP A 306 -22.15 -6.00 -18.38
C ASP A 306 -23.36 -5.56 -17.53
N VAL A 307 -23.56 -4.26 -17.33
CA VAL A 307 -24.73 -3.73 -16.61
C VAL A 307 -26.00 -3.79 -17.47
N TYR A 308 -25.95 -3.36 -18.74
CA TYR A 308 -27.08 -3.50 -19.66
C TYR A 308 -27.46 -4.96 -19.90
N PHE A 309 -26.46 -5.85 -19.99
CA PHE A 309 -26.68 -7.29 -20.06
C PHE A 309 -27.45 -7.77 -18.83
N LYS A 310 -27.04 -7.35 -17.63
CA LYS A 310 -27.74 -7.71 -16.39
C LYS A 310 -29.17 -7.15 -16.34
N GLN A 311 -29.38 -5.92 -16.78
CA GLN A 311 -30.70 -5.32 -16.89
C GLN A 311 -31.61 -6.17 -17.80
N SER A 312 -31.08 -6.62 -18.94
CA SER A 312 -31.81 -7.44 -19.89
C SER A 312 -32.13 -8.83 -19.33
N GLU A 313 -31.23 -9.44 -18.55
CA GLU A 313 -31.52 -10.69 -17.82
C GLU A 313 -32.68 -10.51 -16.83
N VAL A 314 -32.71 -9.41 -16.08
CA VAL A 314 -33.76 -9.13 -15.08
C VAL A 314 -35.10 -8.88 -15.74
N LEU A 315 -35.11 -8.18 -16.88
CA LEU A 315 -36.31 -7.86 -17.65
C LEU A 315 -36.77 -8.98 -18.59
N ASN A 316 -36.02 -10.10 -18.69
CA ASN A 316 -36.22 -11.15 -19.70
C ASN A 316 -36.33 -10.59 -21.13
N SER A 317 -35.45 -9.65 -21.47
CA SER A 317 -35.38 -8.98 -22.77
C SER A 317 -34.22 -9.51 -23.62
N PRO A 318 -34.35 -9.56 -24.97
CA PRO A 318 -33.28 -9.96 -25.87
C PRO A 318 -32.09 -8.96 -25.94
N GLY A 319 -32.13 -7.86 -25.17
CA GLY A 319 -31.10 -6.83 -25.13
C GLY A 319 -31.43 -5.59 -25.94
N SER A 320 -30.71 -4.49 -25.67
CA SER A 320 -30.97 -3.18 -26.29
C SER A 320 -30.01 -2.87 -27.45
N SER A 321 -30.40 -1.94 -28.33
CA SER A 321 -29.52 -1.44 -29.39
C SER A 321 -28.22 -0.81 -28.86
N VAL A 322 -28.25 -0.29 -27.63
CA VAL A 322 -27.05 0.20 -26.92
C VAL A 322 -26.02 -0.91 -26.74
N MET A 323 -26.45 -2.14 -26.45
CA MET A 323 -25.56 -3.29 -26.31
C MET A 323 -24.89 -3.67 -27.64
N ASP A 324 -25.58 -3.52 -28.77
CA ASP A 324 -25.00 -3.73 -30.10
C ASP A 324 -23.85 -2.75 -30.36
N SER A 325 -24.08 -1.46 -30.10
CA SER A 325 -23.04 -0.43 -30.23
C SER A 325 -21.86 -0.67 -29.28
N LEU A 326 -22.13 -1.06 -28.04
CA LEU A 326 -21.07 -1.36 -27.07
C LEU A 326 -20.24 -2.57 -27.46
N ILE A 327 -20.85 -3.66 -27.97
CA ILE A 327 -20.11 -4.82 -28.47
C ILE A 327 -19.18 -4.42 -29.63
N GLN A 328 -19.65 -3.60 -30.55
CA GLN A 328 -18.83 -3.10 -31.66
C GLN A 328 -17.66 -2.26 -31.15
N GLU A 329 -17.90 -1.36 -30.20
CA GLU A 329 -16.85 -0.54 -29.58
C GLU A 329 -15.83 -1.38 -28.80
N ILE A 330 -16.28 -2.35 -28.00
CA ILE A 330 -15.41 -3.27 -27.26
C ILE A 330 -14.51 -4.04 -28.24
N SER A 331 -15.09 -4.49 -29.37
CA SER A 331 -14.37 -5.26 -30.38
C SER A 331 -13.32 -4.41 -31.09
N SER A 332 -13.61 -3.15 -31.42
CA SER A 332 -12.66 -2.25 -32.10
C SER A 332 -11.52 -1.78 -31.20
N ARG A 333 -11.71 -1.81 -29.87
CA ARG A 333 -10.72 -1.40 -28.86
C ARG A 333 -9.93 -2.57 -28.25
N SER A 334 -10.18 -3.81 -28.67
CA SER A 334 -9.49 -4.97 -28.11
C SER A 334 -8.08 -5.09 -28.71
N GLU A 335 -7.05 -4.88 -27.88
CA GLU A 335 -5.65 -4.82 -28.32
C GLU A 335 -4.82 -6.05 -27.95
N ASN A 336 -5.25 -6.83 -26.94
CA ASN A 336 -4.46 -7.95 -26.42
C ASN A 336 -5.28 -9.24 -26.25
N PRO A 337 -4.64 -10.41 -26.11
CA PRO A 337 -5.34 -11.70 -26.02
C PRO A 337 -6.35 -11.78 -24.87
N GLN A 338 -6.10 -11.09 -23.75
CA GLN A 338 -7.01 -11.05 -22.61
C GLN A 338 -8.27 -10.23 -22.95
N GLN A 339 -8.12 -9.06 -23.55
CA GLN A 339 -9.24 -8.23 -24.01
C GLN A 339 -10.05 -8.94 -25.09
N ASN A 340 -9.39 -9.65 -26.00
CA ASN A 340 -10.07 -10.45 -27.02
C ASN A 340 -10.90 -11.57 -26.38
N PHE A 341 -10.32 -12.27 -25.39
CA PHE A 341 -11.07 -13.27 -24.62
C PHE A 341 -12.31 -12.67 -23.93
N GLU A 342 -12.16 -11.52 -23.25
CA GLU A 342 -13.31 -10.86 -22.63
C GLU A 342 -14.37 -10.44 -23.69
N THR A 343 -13.94 -9.92 -24.83
CA THR A 343 -14.81 -9.52 -25.94
C THR A 343 -15.63 -10.70 -26.46
N ILE A 344 -14.98 -11.79 -26.84
CA ILE A 344 -15.66 -12.97 -27.41
C ILE A 344 -16.60 -13.59 -26.36
N THR A 345 -16.21 -13.65 -25.08
CA THR A 345 -17.12 -14.16 -24.04
C THR A 345 -18.39 -13.33 -23.89
N ARG A 346 -18.34 -12.00 -24.07
CA ARG A 346 -19.53 -11.13 -24.04
C ARG A 346 -20.36 -11.29 -25.32
N GLN A 347 -19.72 -11.40 -26.48
CA GLN A 347 -20.40 -11.70 -27.74
C GLN A 347 -21.23 -12.99 -27.63
N VAL A 348 -20.64 -14.09 -27.13
CA VAL A 348 -21.36 -15.36 -26.96
C VAL A 348 -22.57 -15.18 -26.03
N LYS A 349 -22.35 -14.58 -24.84
CA LYS A 349 -23.44 -14.36 -23.87
C LYS A 349 -24.58 -13.54 -24.48
N TYR A 350 -24.24 -12.52 -25.25
CA TYR A 350 -25.23 -11.66 -25.89
C TYR A 350 -26.02 -12.36 -26.99
N LEU A 351 -25.35 -13.17 -27.81
CA LEU A 351 -26.01 -13.98 -28.85
C LEU A 351 -26.95 -15.01 -28.23
N ILE A 352 -26.54 -15.65 -27.13
CA ILE A 352 -27.42 -16.54 -26.34
C ILE A 352 -28.64 -15.78 -25.82
N LEU A 353 -28.46 -14.57 -25.30
CA LEU A 353 -29.56 -13.73 -24.81
C LEU A 353 -30.54 -13.35 -25.94
N LYS A 354 -30.03 -13.08 -27.14
CA LYS A 354 -30.82 -12.79 -28.34
C LYS A 354 -31.53 -14.02 -28.95
N GLY A 355 -31.19 -15.23 -28.51
CA GLY A 355 -31.66 -16.47 -29.12
C GLY A 355 -30.95 -16.85 -30.44
N ASP A 356 -29.85 -16.16 -30.80
CA ASP A 356 -29.03 -16.52 -31.96
C ASP A 356 -28.03 -17.64 -31.57
N PHE A 357 -28.54 -18.87 -31.55
CA PHE A 357 -27.73 -20.03 -31.19
C PHE A 357 -26.69 -20.41 -32.23
N THR A 358 -26.95 -20.13 -33.51
CA THR A 358 -25.99 -20.42 -34.59
C THR A 358 -24.77 -19.52 -34.45
N GLY A 359 -24.96 -18.21 -34.31
CA GLY A 359 -23.89 -17.26 -34.06
C GLY A 359 -23.15 -17.54 -32.75
N ALA A 360 -23.89 -17.88 -31.68
CA ALA A 360 -23.29 -18.25 -30.40
C ALA A 360 -22.39 -19.49 -30.52
N LYS A 361 -22.82 -20.54 -31.24
CA LYS A 361 -22.03 -21.76 -31.47
C LYS A 361 -20.74 -21.46 -32.23
N THR A 362 -20.78 -20.64 -33.29
CA THR A 362 -19.58 -20.22 -34.03
C THR A 362 -18.57 -19.51 -33.11
N LYS A 363 -19.04 -18.61 -32.24
CA LYS A 363 -18.17 -17.88 -31.30
C LYS A 363 -17.65 -18.77 -30.16
N LEU A 364 -18.43 -19.76 -29.73
CA LEU A 364 -17.98 -20.78 -28.78
C LEU A 364 -16.82 -21.61 -29.34
N PHE A 365 -16.88 -22.01 -30.62
CA PHE A 365 -15.75 -22.68 -31.27
C PHE A 365 -14.48 -21.84 -31.23
N ALA A 366 -14.58 -20.54 -31.52
CA ALA A 366 -13.45 -19.63 -31.43
C ALA A 366 -12.85 -19.57 -30.00
N LEU A 367 -13.68 -19.58 -28.95
CA LEU A 367 -13.21 -19.63 -27.56
C LEU A 367 -12.52 -20.96 -27.23
N CYS A 368 -13.10 -22.09 -27.66
CA CYS A 368 -12.50 -23.41 -27.45
C CYS A 368 -11.12 -23.48 -28.12
N LEU A 369 -11.00 -23.04 -29.37
CA LEU A 369 -9.73 -23.00 -30.10
C LEU A 369 -8.71 -22.07 -29.45
N GLN A 370 -9.12 -20.87 -29.00
CA GLN A 370 -8.23 -19.91 -28.34
C GLN A 370 -7.62 -20.46 -27.04
N LYS A 371 -8.35 -21.32 -26.33
CA LYS A 371 -7.95 -21.87 -25.02
C LYS A 371 -7.50 -23.32 -25.05
N ALA A 372 -7.66 -24.00 -26.19
CA ALA A 372 -7.15 -25.35 -26.41
C ALA A 372 -5.64 -25.41 -26.14
N GLY A 373 -5.21 -26.48 -25.49
CA GLY A 373 -3.80 -26.69 -25.14
C GLY A 373 -3.30 -25.92 -23.91
N THR A 374 -4.05 -24.94 -23.39
CA THR A 374 -3.68 -24.21 -22.16
C THR A 374 -4.01 -25.02 -20.90
N SER A 375 -3.32 -24.75 -19.79
CA SER A 375 -3.59 -25.37 -18.49
C SER A 375 -4.35 -24.48 -17.50
N ASP A 376 -4.81 -23.31 -17.96
CA ASP A 376 -5.52 -22.33 -17.13
C ASP A 376 -6.95 -22.77 -16.83
N ALA A 377 -7.10 -23.49 -15.71
CA ALA A 377 -8.39 -23.98 -15.23
C ALA A 377 -9.44 -22.87 -15.11
N HIS A 378 -9.07 -21.65 -14.70
CA HIS A 378 -10.03 -20.57 -14.51
C HIS A 378 -10.63 -20.08 -15.84
N SER A 379 -9.80 -19.87 -16.87
CA SER A 379 -10.32 -19.50 -18.20
C SER A 379 -11.13 -20.63 -18.82
N ILE A 380 -10.67 -21.88 -18.69
CA ILE A 380 -11.33 -23.07 -19.24
C ILE A 380 -12.71 -23.26 -18.59
N ASP A 381 -12.80 -23.17 -17.25
CA ASP A 381 -14.07 -23.30 -16.52
C ASP A 381 -15.07 -22.19 -16.89
N ARG A 382 -14.59 -20.98 -17.17
CA ARG A 382 -15.45 -19.91 -17.70
C ARG A 382 -16.04 -20.27 -19.05
N VAL A 383 -15.27 -20.89 -19.94
CA VAL A 383 -15.77 -21.32 -21.26
C VAL A 383 -16.76 -22.48 -21.09
N ASN A 384 -16.42 -23.49 -20.28
CA ASN A 384 -17.33 -24.61 -19.96
C ASN A 384 -18.68 -24.11 -19.42
N LEU A 385 -18.67 -23.12 -18.52
CA LEU A 385 -19.90 -22.54 -17.98
C LEU A 385 -20.73 -21.79 -19.04
N ILE A 386 -20.09 -21.13 -20.00
CA ILE A 386 -20.80 -20.48 -21.12
C ILE A 386 -21.42 -21.51 -22.05
N ILE A 387 -20.73 -22.64 -22.32
CA ILE A 387 -21.27 -23.75 -23.10
C ILE A 387 -22.46 -24.41 -22.37
N ALA A 388 -22.36 -24.61 -21.06
CA ALA A 388 -23.48 -25.11 -20.26
C ALA A 388 -24.69 -24.15 -20.32
N LYS A 389 -24.46 -22.83 -20.25
CA LYS A 389 -25.52 -21.81 -20.42
C LYS A 389 -26.15 -21.84 -21.81
N PHE A 390 -25.36 -22.10 -22.84
CA PHE A 390 -25.84 -22.26 -24.21
C PHE A 390 -26.84 -23.43 -24.29
N TYR A 391 -26.49 -24.61 -23.77
CA TYR A 391 -27.38 -25.77 -23.75
C TYR A 391 -28.61 -25.58 -22.85
N SER A 392 -28.46 -24.96 -21.67
CA SER A 392 -29.58 -24.60 -20.79
C SER A 392 -30.61 -23.74 -21.52
N ARG A 393 -30.17 -22.71 -22.25
CA ARG A 393 -31.07 -21.83 -23.01
C ARG A 393 -31.72 -22.48 -24.23
N GLN A 394 -31.15 -23.57 -24.76
CA GLN A 394 -31.78 -24.39 -25.80
C GLN A 394 -32.78 -25.42 -25.24
N GLY A 395 -32.81 -25.64 -23.92
CA GLY A 395 -33.64 -26.67 -23.29
C GLY A 395 -33.01 -28.07 -23.25
N SER A 396 -31.71 -28.21 -23.57
CA SER A 396 -31.03 -29.51 -23.64
C SER A 396 -30.38 -29.90 -22.31
N SER A 397 -31.19 -30.35 -21.34
CA SER A 397 -30.73 -30.70 -19.98
C SER A 397 -29.63 -31.77 -19.94
N ASN A 398 -29.72 -32.80 -20.80
CA ASN A 398 -28.72 -33.86 -20.89
C ASN A 398 -27.33 -33.34 -21.32
N ASP A 399 -27.30 -32.32 -22.18
CA ASP A 399 -26.04 -31.75 -22.68
C ASP A 399 -25.35 -30.86 -21.64
N ILE A 400 -26.10 -30.30 -20.68
CA ILE A 400 -25.56 -29.55 -19.54
C ILE A 400 -24.72 -30.49 -18.65
N SER A 401 -25.29 -31.63 -18.27
CA SER A 401 -24.62 -32.64 -17.43
C SER A 401 -23.40 -33.24 -18.13
N ARG A 402 -23.46 -33.41 -19.46
CA ARG A 402 -22.34 -33.90 -20.27
C ARG A 402 -21.10 -33.02 -20.14
N ILE A 403 -21.23 -31.71 -19.90
CA ILE A 403 -20.06 -30.83 -19.69
C ILE A 403 -19.20 -31.31 -18.53
N LEU A 404 -19.81 -31.77 -17.43
CA LEU A 404 -19.06 -32.30 -16.29
C LEU A 404 -18.36 -33.62 -16.61
N GLU A 405 -18.99 -34.47 -17.43
CA GLU A 405 -18.38 -35.70 -17.93
C GLU A 405 -17.16 -35.41 -18.81
N ILE A 406 -17.28 -34.44 -19.72
CA ILE A 406 -16.19 -34.00 -20.58
C ILE A 406 -15.03 -33.42 -19.76
N VAL A 407 -15.32 -32.61 -18.74
CA VAL A 407 -14.29 -32.04 -17.86
C VAL A 407 -13.53 -33.13 -17.10
N ASN A 408 -14.23 -34.16 -16.63
CA ASN A 408 -13.63 -35.27 -15.88
C ASN A 408 -12.83 -36.22 -16.78
N ASN A 409 -13.33 -36.53 -17.98
CA ASN A 409 -12.73 -37.51 -18.88
C ASN A 409 -12.75 -37.02 -20.34
N PRO A 410 -11.98 -35.97 -20.69
CA PRO A 410 -12.06 -35.33 -22.01
C PRO A 410 -11.68 -36.28 -23.15
N THR A 411 -10.79 -37.24 -22.92
CA THR A 411 -10.33 -38.20 -23.93
C THR A 411 -11.45 -39.03 -24.56
N ARG A 412 -12.52 -39.32 -23.80
CA ARG A 412 -13.68 -40.07 -24.29
C ARG A 412 -14.50 -39.34 -25.35
N PHE A 413 -14.29 -38.03 -25.51
CA PHE A 413 -15.14 -37.16 -26.32
C PHE A 413 -14.38 -36.50 -27.50
N ILE A 414 -13.10 -36.85 -27.73
CA ILE A 414 -12.29 -36.27 -28.81
C ILE A 414 -12.80 -36.68 -30.20
N GLU A 415 -13.39 -37.86 -30.33
CA GLU A 415 -13.91 -38.39 -31.60
C GLU A 415 -15.44 -38.26 -31.70
N ASN A 416 -16.06 -37.41 -30.87
CA ASN A 416 -17.51 -37.24 -30.86
C ASN A 416 -18.01 -36.58 -32.16
N GLU A 417 -19.15 -37.05 -32.67
CA GLU A 417 -19.79 -36.51 -33.88
C GLU A 417 -20.28 -35.07 -33.69
N ASP A 418 -20.73 -34.70 -32.48
CA ASP A 418 -21.07 -33.30 -32.20
C ASP A 418 -19.78 -32.48 -32.05
N GLU A 419 -19.60 -31.56 -33.00
CA GLU A 419 -18.43 -30.69 -33.06
C GLU A 419 -18.23 -29.88 -31.77
N LEU A 420 -19.30 -29.42 -31.11
CA LEU A 420 -19.15 -28.63 -29.88
C LEU A 420 -18.67 -29.48 -28.73
N THR A 421 -19.20 -30.69 -28.58
CA THR A 421 -18.71 -31.71 -27.65
C THR A 421 -17.22 -32.00 -27.89
N ARG A 422 -16.83 -32.23 -29.16
CA ARG A 422 -15.43 -32.46 -29.53
C ARG A 422 -14.51 -31.29 -29.19
N HIS A 423 -14.88 -30.05 -29.53
CA HIS A 423 -14.07 -28.87 -29.20
C HIS A 423 -14.01 -28.61 -27.69
N THR A 424 -15.08 -28.89 -26.95
CA THR A 424 -15.11 -28.83 -25.49
C THR A 424 -14.16 -29.86 -24.88
N ALA A 425 -14.09 -31.06 -25.46
CA ALA A 425 -13.13 -32.09 -25.05
C ALA A 425 -11.69 -31.62 -25.23
N LEU A 426 -11.36 -31.11 -26.43
CA LEU A 426 -10.03 -30.59 -26.75
C LEU A 426 -9.60 -29.43 -25.82
N LEU A 427 -10.54 -28.55 -25.49
CA LEU A 427 -10.33 -27.47 -24.52
C LEU A 427 -9.90 -27.99 -23.14
N ASN A 428 -10.49 -29.10 -22.69
CA ASN A 428 -10.29 -29.64 -21.33
C ASN A 428 -9.11 -30.61 -21.20
N LEU A 429 -8.48 -31.04 -22.29
CA LEU A 429 -7.38 -32.03 -22.26
C LEU A 429 -6.21 -31.65 -21.33
N ASN A 430 -5.81 -30.38 -21.36
CA ASN A 430 -4.66 -29.88 -20.60
C ASN A 430 -5.07 -29.12 -19.32
N ARG A 431 -6.37 -29.11 -18.99
CA ARG A 431 -6.90 -28.36 -17.84
C ARG A 431 -6.22 -28.80 -16.55
N SER A 432 -5.68 -27.85 -15.77
CA SER A 432 -5.05 -28.17 -14.48
C SER A 432 -6.06 -28.68 -13.46
N ASN A 433 -5.80 -29.85 -12.89
CA ASN A 433 -6.62 -30.48 -11.84
C ASN A 433 -5.99 -30.35 -10.44
N ASN A 434 -5.01 -29.46 -10.26
CA ASN A 434 -4.20 -29.36 -9.03
C ASN A 434 -4.99 -28.87 -7.81
N LYS A 435 -6.16 -28.25 -8.00
CA LYS A 435 -6.99 -27.72 -6.92
C LYS A 435 -8.43 -28.22 -7.06
N PRO A 436 -8.89 -29.11 -6.16
CA PRO A 436 -10.25 -29.66 -6.17
C PRO A 436 -11.35 -28.58 -6.15
N ILE A 437 -11.08 -27.42 -5.52
CA ILE A 437 -12.02 -26.30 -5.40
C ILE A 437 -12.53 -25.80 -6.76
N HIS A 438 -11.71 -25.87 -7.83
CA HIS A 438 -12.12 -25.39 -9.15
C HIS A 438 -13.23 -26.27 -9.76
N LEU A 439 -13.08 -27.59 -9.64
CA LEU A 439 -14.10 -28.52 -10.11
C LEU A 439 -15.39 -28.41 -9.29
N GLN A 440 -15.28 -28.28 -7.96
CA GLN A 440 -16.43 -28.07 -7.08
C GLN A 440 -17.21 -26.80 -7.44
N GLN A 441 -16.50 -25.69 -7.67
CA GLN A 441 -17.11 -24.43 -8.10
C GLN A 441 -17.79 -24.54 -9.47
N LEU A 442 -17.15 -25.20 -10.44
CA LEU A 442 -17.75 -25.43 -11.76
C LEU A 442 -19.04 -26.25 -11.65
N GLN A 443 -19.00 -27.37 -10.91
CA GLN A 443 -20.16 -28.22 -10.66
C GLN A 443 -21.30 -27.45 -9.99
N GLN A 444 -21.00 -26.69 -8.94
CA GLN A 444 -22.00 -25.86 -8.26
C GLN A 444 -22.64 -24.84 -9.22
N ASN A 445 -21.83 -24.19 -10.06
CA ASN A 445 -22.33 -23.20 -11.01
C ASN A 445 -23.18 -23.83 -12.11
N ILE A 446 -22.82 -25.01 -12.62
CA ILE A 446 -23.59 -25.73 -13.64
C ILE A 446 -24.92 -26.21 -13.06
N ASN A 447 -24.95 -26.72 -11.83
CA ASN A 447 -26.17 -27.17 -11.16
C ASN A 447 -27.17 -26.04 -10.88
N ASN A 448 -26.72 -24.78 -10.91
CA ASN A 448 -27.56 -23.60 -10.68
C ASN A 448 -28.09 -22.96 -11.98
N LEU A 449 -27.77 -23.53 -13.15
CA LEU A 449 -28.31 -23.12 -14.46
C LEU A 449 -29.64 -23.81 -14.73
#